data_AF-A0AAJ3NVD2-F1
#
_entry.id   AF-A0AAJ3NVD2-F1
#
_cell.length_a   1.000
_cell.length_b   1.000
_cell.length_c   1.000
_cell.angle_alpha   90.00
_cell.angle_beta   90.00
_cell.angle_gamma   90.00
#
_symmetry.space_group_name_H-M   'P 1'
#
loop_
_entity.id
_entity.type
_entity.pdbx_description
1 polymer ?
#
loop_
_entity_poly.entity_id
_entity_poly.type
_entity_poly.pdbx_seq_one_letter_code
_entity_poly.pdbx_strand_id
1 'polypeptide(L)'
;TGGGGGLLWGNGGPGGIGGPYGAGGAGGSAQWFGAGGAGGTGGAFANGGIGGDGGHLIGNGGAGGTGGVVSGIGGPGGASGALFGDAGLAGANGGPASVALQMSGDGPNRPLIEISVNDGQPTWALVDTGSTTTLIPNFAVNMQSLGDPTATGLTYEFGPSSDPKLQTIDYYNTYTASLDLGNGIMTKPMTIGVITNETNGLGTPMPVSDWETVLGVGANTTSAGWSHGFVQELPTGLNQGLLINQPAHYVQFGDNPLSYFAAVSGAPETSQLQVSVSYDGVSTGFLPAGTVNVDTGGVGGAIPQNLLPSTLAGYQPGSDLPPGATIEVQVPTLDGTGYQTLYVQTTANLPAYPPTHVESPETASGRLITGDYIFSQMPIYFSYLPSGGAMYFDNVS
;
A
#
# COMPACT_ATOMS: atom_id res chain seq x y z
N THR A 1 14.15 -24.24 7.74
CA THR A 1 13.92 -24.81 9.09
C THR A 1 14.92 -24.21 10.04
N GLY A 2 14.59 -24.16 11.34
CA GLY A 2 15.49 -23.66 12.37
C GLY A 2 16.64 -24.63 12.67
N GLY A 3 17.81 -24.08 12.98
CA GLY A 3 18.96 -24.88 13.40
C GLY A 3 18.74 -25.52 14.77
N GLY A 4 19.26 -26.74 14.98
CA GLY A 4 19.19 -27.40 16.29
C GLY A 4 20.05 -26.69 17.34
N GLY A 5 19.65 -26.81 18.60
CA GLY A 5 20.45 -26.36 19.73
C GLY A 5 21.74 -27.17 19.90
N GLY A 6 22.69 -26.62 20.66
CA GLY A 6 23.92 -27.32 21.02
C GLY A 6 23.63 -28.63 21.78
N LEU A 7 24.49 -29.64 21.59
CA LEU A 7 24.28 -31.00 22.11
C LEU A 7 23.97 -31.00 23.60
N LEU A 8 24.82 -30.40 24.43
CA LEU A 8 24.60 -30.35 25.88
C LEU A 8 23.68 -29.19 26.24
N TRP A 9 23.99 -27.99 25.76
CA TRP A 9 23.23 -26.78 26.07
C TRP A 9 23.05 -25.95 24.81
N GLY A 10 21.82 -25.50 24.58
CA GLY A 10 21.52 -24.52 23.54
C GLY A 10 20.06 -24.57 23.11
N ASN A 11 19.53 -23.40 22.76
CA ASN A 11 18.18 -23.28 22.23
C ASN A 11 18.17 -23.62 20.74
N GLY A 12 17.04 -24.13 20.26
CA GLY A 12 16.79 -24.23 18.83
C GLY A 12 16.52 -22.88 18.18
N GLY A 13 16.89 -22.76 16.91
CA GLY A 13 16.64 -21.57 16.10
C GLY A 13 15.20 -21.50 15.58
N PRO A 14 14.69 -20.32 15.23
CA PRO A 14 13.36 -20.15 14.67
C PRO A 14 13.27 -20.78 13.26
N GLY A 15 12.07 -21.24 12.90
CA GLY A 15 11.72 -21.61 11.55
C GLY A 15 11.58 -20.38 10.65
N GLY A 16 11.99 -20.51 9.38
CA GLY A 16 11.81 -19.45 8.39
C GLY A 16 10.36 -19.32 7.93
N ILE A 17 10.01 -18.15 7.39
CA ILE A 17 8.70 -17.90 6.79
C ILE A 17 8.56 -18.75 5.53
N GLY A 18 7.37 -19.32 5.32
CA GLY A 18 7.05 -20.01 4.08
C GLY A 18 6.83 -19.01 2.95
N GLY A 19 7.37 -19.29 1.75
CA GLY A 19 6.97 -18.55 0.54
C GLY A 19 5.45 -18.65 0.31
N PRO A 20 4.86 -17.99 -0.70
CA PRO A 20 3.41 -17.74 -0.74
C PRO A 20 2.49 -18.97 -0.59
N TYR A 21 2.96 -20.15 -1.01
CA TYR A 21 2.28 -21.45 -0.86
C TYR A 21 3.03 -22.45 0.03
N GLY A 22 4.18 -22.05 0.59
CA GLY A 22 5.02 -22.88 1.43
C GLY A 22 4.56 -22.84 2.88
N ALA A 23 4.58 -24.01 3.54
CA ALA A 23 4.41 -24.05 4.98
C ALA A 23 5.56 -23.32 5.68
N GLY A 24 5.27 -22.78 6.86
CA GLY A 24 6.30 -22.23 7.72
C GLY A 24 7.33 -23.29 8.07
N GLY A 25 8.61 -22.89 8.13
CA GLY A 25 9.67 -23.80 8.53
C GLY A 25 9.47 -24.28 9.96
N ALA A 26 9.79 -25.54 10.24
CA ALA A 26 9.84 -26.02 11.63
C ALA A 26 10.90 -25.26 12.43
N GLY A 27 10.60 -24.98 13.70
CA GLY A 27 11.59 -24.52 14.67
C GLY A 27 12.58 -25.63 15.01
N GLY A 28 13.82 -25.27 15.32
CA GLY A 28 14.83 -26.24 15.73
C GLY A 28 14.57 -26.76 17.14
N SER A 29 14.88 -28.02 17.42
CA SER A 29 14.80 -28.57 18.77
C SER A 29 16.09 -28.34 19.56
N ALA A 30 15.96 -28.13 20.87
CA ALA A 30 17.07 -28.27 21.81
C ALA A 30 17.33 -29.76 22.10
N GLN A 31 18.55 -30.11 22.53
CA GLN A 31 18.96 -31.50 22.73
C GLN A 31 18.79 -31.95 24.19
N TRP A 32 19.72 -31.62 25.10
CA TRP A 32 19.59 -32.00 26.52
C TRP A 32 18.99 -30.89 27.39
N PHE A 33 19.50 -29.67 27.23
CA PHE A 33 19.07 -28.48 27.95
C PHE A 33 18.86 -27.31 26.98
N GLY A 34 17.72 -26.65 27.06
CA GLY A 34 17.41 -25.46 26.26
C GLY A 34 15.96 -25.44 25.76
N ALA A 35 15.52 -24.29 25.26
CA ALA A 35 14.20 -24.13 24.67
C ALA A 35 14.21 -24.50 23.17
N GLY A 36 13.09 -25.06 22.69
CA GLY A 36 12.85 -25.21 21.26
C GLY A 36 12.63 -23.86 20.58
N GLY A 37 12.98 -23.78 19.30
CA GLY A 37 12.73 -22.60 18.48
C GLY A 37 11.28 -22.51 18.02
N ALA A 38 10.78 -21.30 17.80
CA ALA A 38 9.43 -21.12 17.25
C ALA A 38 9.33 -21.64 15.80
N GLY A 39 8.16 -22.16 15.43
CA GLY A 39 7.83 -22.44 14.04
C GLY A 39 7.65 -21.15 13.25
N GLY A 40 8.00 -21.17 11.96
CA GLY A 40 7.83 -20.01 11.08
C GLY A 40 6.40 -19.81 10.63
N THR A 41 6.05 -18.59 10.22
CA THR A 41 4.73 -18.28 9.63
C THR A 41 4.57 -18.98 8.28
N GLY A 42 3.38 -19.50 7.99
CA GLY A 42 3.05 -20.03 6.66
C GLY A 42 2.86 -18.91 5.64
N GLY A 43 3.17 -19.17 4.36
CA GLY A 43 2.73 -18.28 3.29
C GLY A 43 1.21 -18.19 3.24
N ALA A 44 0.67 -17.19 2.53
CA ALA A 44 -0.76 -16.84 2.53
C ALA A 44 -1.75 -18.02 2.45
N PHE A 45 -1.39 -19.11 1.75
CA PHE A 45 -2.26 -20.29 1.56
C PHE A 45 -1.82 -21.54 2.33
N ALA A 46 -0.87 -21.40 3.26
CA ALA A 46 -0.17 -22.51 3.87
C ALA A 46 -0.19 -22.47 5.40
N ASN A 47 0.05 -23.63 5.99
CA ASN A 47 0.06 -23.78 7.44
C ASN A 47 1.35 -23.20 8.05
N GLY A 48 1.25 -22.80 9.31
CA GLY A 48 2.41 -22.44 10.11
C GLY A 48 3.32 -23.64 10.40
N GLY A 49 4.58 -23.35 10.66
CA GLY A 49 5.59 -24.35 10.99
C GLY A 49 5.40 -24.94 12.39
N ILE A 50 5.84 -26.17 12.57
CA ILE A 50 5.85 -26.83 13.88
C ILE A 50 6.88 -26.17 14.79
N GLY A 51 6.55 -25.91 16.04
CA GLY A 51 7.52 -25.46 17.06
C GLY A 51 8.53 -26.55 17.40
N GLY A 52 9.79 -26.19 17.60
CA GLY A 52 10.84 -27.15 17.97
C GLY A 52 10.66 -27.64 19.41
N ASP A 53 11.14 -28.84 19.70
CA ASP A 53 11.04 -29.40 21.05
C ASP A 53 12.05 -28.75 22.01
N GLY A 54 11.67 -28.64 23.29
CA GLY A 54 12.60 -28.32 24.37
C GLY A 54 13.62 -29.45 24.61
N GLY A 55 14.67 -29.15 25.36
CA GLY A 55 15.69 -30.13 25.71
C GLY A 55 15.07 -31.34 26.41
N HIS A 56 15.53 -32.55 26.09
CA HIS A 56 14.99 -33.82 26.57
C HIS A 56 14.82 -33.88 28.10
N LEU A 57 15.70 -33.22 28.86
CA LEU A 57 15.58 -33.15 30.31
C LEU A 57 14.89 -31.86 30.76
N ILE A 58 15.42 -30.71 30.38
CA ILE A 58 14.91 -29.40 30.81
C ILE A 58 14.83 -28.48 29.60
N GLY A 59 13.64 -27.95 29.36
CA GLY A 59 13.40 -27.05 28.24
C GLY A 59 11.93 -26.84 27.93
N ASN A 60 11.58 -25.62 27.54
CA ASN A 60 10.26 -25.34 26.99
C ASN A 60 10.24 -25.69 25.50
N GLY A 61 9.13 -26.22 25.03
CA GLY A 61 8.86 -26.33 23.59
C GLY A 61 8.69 -24.95 22.96
N GLY A 62 9.11 -24.82 21.72
CA GLY A 62 8.88 -23.62 20.92
C GLY A 62 7.42 -23.52 20.50
N ALA A 63 6.89 -22.30 20.39
CA ALA A 63 5.55 -22.08 19.84
C ALA A 63 5.47 -22.51 18.37
N GLY A 64 4.31 -23.00 17.94
CA GLY A 64 4.03 -23.20 16.52
C GLY A 64 3.87 -21.86 15.79
N GLY A 65 4.16 -21.86 14.49
CA GLY A 65 4.02 -20.67 13.65
C GLY A 65 2.57 -20.39 13.28
N THR A 66 2.26 -19.13 12.98
CA THR A 66 0.93 -18.73 12.51
C THR A 66 0.68 -19.24 11.09
N GLY A 67 -0.56 -19.63 10.78
CA GLY A 67 -0.98 -19.96 9.41
C GLY A 67 -1.12 -18.73 8.51
N GLY A 68 -0.99 -18.90 7.20
CA GLY A 68 -1.25 -17.84 6.23
C GLY A 68 -2.70 -17.38 6.15
N VAL A 69 -2.87 -16.13 5.72
CA VAL A 69 -4.12 -15.34 5.76
C VAL A 69 -5.32 -15.80 4.92
N VAL A 70 -5.19 -16.83 4.07
CA VAL A 70 -6.32 -17.31 3.27
C VAL A 70 -6.86 -18.65 3.78
N SER A 71 -5.96 -19.60 4.02
CA SER A 71 -6.35 -20.97 4.37
C SER A 71 -5.41 -21.64 5.39
N GLY A 72 -4.47 -20.87 5.94
CA GLY A 72 -3.44 -21.42 6.82
C GLY A 72 -3.95 -21.74 8.21
N ILE A 73 -3.68 -22.96 8.66
CA ILE A 73 -3.86 -23.38 10.04
C ILE A 73 -2.56 -23.15 10.79
N GLY A 74 -2.65 -22.76 12.06
CA GLY A 74 -1.46 -22.62 12.92
C GLY A 74 -0.72 -23.94 13.09
N GLY A 75 0.61 -23.87 13.17
CA GLY A 75 1.44 -25.02 13.44
C GLY A 75 1.29 -25.49 14.90
N PRO A 76 1.44 -26.79 15.19
CA PRO A 76 1.51 -27.27 16.57
C PRO A 76 2.77 -26.74 17.28
N GLY A 77 2.69 -26.53 18.59
CA GLY A 77 3.87 -26.24 19.41
C GLY A 77 4.71 -27.48 19.69
N GLY A 78 5.97 -27.27 20.05
CA GLY A 78 6.92 -28.33 20.39
C GLY A 78 6.70 -28.92 21.78
N ALA A 79 7.24 -30.11 22.01
CA ALA A 79 7.16 -30.79 23.30
C ALA A 79 8.06 -30.13 24.37
N SER A 80 7.72 -30.33 25.65
CA SER A 80 8.54 -29.92 26.79
C SER A 80 9.63 -30.95 27.13
N GLY A 81 10.58 -30.53 27.97
CA GLY A 81 11.51 -31.44 28.62
C GLY A 81 10.84 -32.38 29.63
N ALA A 82 11.43 -33.56 29.83
CA ALA A 82 10.83 -34.62 30.65
C ALA A 82 10.84 -34.30 32.17
N LEU A 83 11.78 -33.49 32.65
CA LEU A 83 11.91 -33.14 34.07
C LEU A 83 11.36 -31.75 34.37
N PHE A 84 11.59 -30.78 33.49
CA PHE A 84 11.10 -29.41 33.67
C PHE A 84 10.92 -28.67 32.35
N GLY A 85 9.81 -27.93 32.23
CA GLY A 85 9.49 -27.09 31.09
C GLY A 85 8.04 -27.26 30.63
N ASP A 86 7.59 -26.32 29.81
CA ASP A 86 6.22 -26.29 29.26
C ASP A 86 6.21 -26.62 27.78
N ALA A 87 5.12 -27.23 27.29
CA ALA A 87 4.93 -27.43 25.86
C ALA A 87 4.70 -26.08 25.17
N GLY A 88 5.15 -25.96 23.93
CA GLY A 88 4.90 -24.79 23.12
C GLY A 88 3.40 -24.62 22.82
N LEU A 89 2.95 -23.38 22.75
CA LEU A 89 1.60 -23.08 22.27
C LEU A 89 1.49 -23.39 20.78
N ALA A 90 0.31 -23.83 20.34
CA ALA A 90 0.02 -23.87 18.91
C ALA A 90 -0.04 -22.45 18.35
N GLY A 91 0.37 -22.28 17.09
CA GLY A 91 0.22 -21.03 16.37
C GLY A 91 -1.24 -20.72 16.10
N ALA A 92 -1.53 -19.44 15.85
CA ALA A 92 -2.86 -19.02 15.43
C ALA A 92 -3.15 -19.46 13.98
N ASN A 93 -4.44 -19.64 13.66
CA ASN A 93 -4.86 -19.71 12.26
C ASN A 93 -4.65 -18.34 11.58
N GLY A 94 -4.61 -18.35 10.25
CA GLY A 94 -4.60 -17.13 9.46
C GLY A 94 -5.81 -16.24 9.74
N GLY A 95 -5.57 -14.93 9.74
CA GLY A 95 -6.59 -13.89 9.79
C GLY A 95 -6.98 -13.41 8.38
N PRO A 96 -7.69 -12.28 8.24
CA PRO A 96 -7.93 -11.67 6.93
C PRO A 96 -6.62 -11.38 6.20
N ALA A 97 -6.67 -11.31 4.86
CA ALA A 97 -5.53 -10.97 4.00
C ALA A 97 -5.20 -9.48 4.04
N SER A 98 -4.98 -8.97 5.24
CA SER A 98 -4.78 -7.56 5.54
C SER A 98 -3.43 -7.30 6.20
N VAL A 99 -2.92 -6.10 5.98
CA VAL A 99 -1.75 -5.55 6.68
C VAL A 99 -2.12 -4.21 7.29
N ALA A 100 -1.42 -3.84 8.36
CA ALA A 100 -1.66 -2.57 9.04
C ALA A 100 -1.33 -1.39 8.12
N LEU A 101 -2.20 -0.39 8.13
CA LEU A 101 -2.00 0.87 7.42
C LEU A 101 -1.68 1.95 8.44
N GLN A 102 -0.48 2.51 8.35
CA GLN A 102 -0.10 3.66 9.14
C GLN A 102 -0.33 4.94 8.35
N MET A 103 -0.72 6.00 9.04
CA MET A 103 -0.70 7.34 8.48
C MET A 103 0.59 8.00 8.95
N SER A 104 1.31 8.68 8.06
CA SER A 104 2.48 9.49 8.44
C SER A 104 2.12 10.44 9.59
N GLY A 105 2.83 10.28 10.72
CA GLY A 105 2.54 11.01 11.96
C GLY A 105 3.01 12.48 11.96
N ASP A 106 3.97 12.81 11.09
CA ASP A 106 4.55 14.15 10.95
C ASP A 106 4.47 14.58 9.47
N GLY A 107 3.54 15.46 9.12
CA GLY A 107 3.36 15.99 7.76
C GLY A 107 1.98 15.72 7.16
N PRO A 108 1.81 15.75 5.82
CA PRO A 108 0.57 15.33 5.18
C PRO A 108 0.24 13.89 5.55
N ASN A 109 -1.05 13.57 5.68
CA ASN A 109 -1.52 12.20 5.80
C ASN A 109 -1.15 11.44 4.53
N ARG A 110 -0.36 10.38 4.70
CA ARG A 110 0.03 9.46 3.64
C ARG A 110 -0.17 8.03 4.13
N PRO A 111 -0.85 7.17 3.36
CA PRO A 111 -1.08 5.78 3.73
C PRO A 111 0.19 4.96 3.49
N LEU A 112 0.78 4.47 4.58
CA LEU A 112 2.01 3.69 4.58
C LEU A 112 1.73 2.24 4.99
N ILE A 113 2.34 1.30 4.28
CA ILE A 113 2.44 -0.11 4.68
C ILE A 113 3.90 -0.50 4.87
N GLU A 114 4.15 -1.45 5.77
CA GLU A 114 5.50 -1.98 5.98
C GLU A 114 5.76 -3.08 4.93
N ILE A 115 6.92 -3.02 4.29
CA ILE A 115 7.39 -4.03 3.34
C ILE A 115 8.83 -4.43 3.64
N SER A 116 9.26 -5.57 3.11
CA SER A 116 10.67 -5.90 2.94
C SER A 116 10.96 -6.45 1.55
N VAL A 117 12.18 -6.22 1.07
CA VAL A 117 12.64 -6.64 -0.27
C VAL A 117 13.65 -7.78 -0.12
N ASN A 118 13.36 -8.95 -0.71
CA ASN A 118 14.21 -10.15 -0.61
C ASN A 118 14.67 -10.46 0.83
N ASP A 119 13.73 -10.49 1.79
CA ASP A 119 13.99 -10.71 3.22
C ASP A 119 14.91 -9.64 3.86
N GLY A 120 14.99 -8.45 3.26
CA GLY A 120 15.73 -7.30 3.77
C GLY A 120 15.14 -6.70 5.05
N GLN A 121 15.70 -5.58 5.50
CA GLN A 121 15.10 -4.85 6.63
C GLN A 121 13.73 -4.28 6.23
N PRO A 122 12.74 -4.31 7.14
CA PRO A 122 11.46 -3.67 6.89
C PRO A 122 11.61 -2.16 6.66
N THR A 123 10.79 -1.61 5.75
CA THR A 123 10.68 -0.19 5.44
C THR A 123 9.23 0.19 5.22
N TRP A 124 8.89 1.45 5.49
CA TRP A 124 7.56 2.00 5.19
C TRP A 124 7.49 2.43 3.73
N ALA A 125 6.37 2.10 3.09
CA ALA A 125 6.09 2.41 1.70
C ALA A 125 4.72 3.05 1.53
N LEU A 126 4.68 4.15 0.77
CA LEU A 126 3.46 4.81 0.34
C LEU A 126 2.66 3.86 -0.55
N VAL A 127 1.39 3.68 -0.22
CA VAL A 127 0.40 3.13 -1.13
C VAL A 127 -0.08 4.25 -2.04
N ASP A 128 0.32 4.23 -3.31
CA ASP A 128 0.02 5.26 -4.29
C ASP A 128 -0.97 4.73 -5.33
N THR A 129 -2.22 5.17 -5.27
CA THR A 129 -3.22 4.75 -6.27
C THR A 129 -3.00 5.43 -7.62
N GLY A 130 -2.30 6.56 -7.68
CA GLY A 130 -2.02 7.36 -8.88
C GLY A 130 -0.94 6.81 -9.82
N SER A 131 -0.27 5.71 -9.46
CA SER A 131 0.77 5.08 -10.30
C SER A 131 0.71 3.55 -10.29
N THR A 132 1.51 2.90 -11.14
CA THR A 132 1.76 1.44 -11.11
C THR A 132 3.22 1.09 -10.78
N THR A 133 4.01 2.06 -10.30
CA THR A 133 5.44 1.86 -10.09
C THR A 133 5.75 1.09 -8.80
N THR A 134 6.95 0.57 -8.68
CA THR A 134 7.48 0.08 -7.40
C THR A 134 8.88 0.63 -7.26
N LEU A 135 8.99 1.79 -6.63
CA LEU A 135 10.24 2.56 -6.51
C LEU A 135 10.67 2.58 -5.05
N ILE A 136 11.91 2.17 -4.80
CA ILE A 136 12.43 1.94 -3.45
C ILE A 136 13.82 2.58 -3.34
N PRO A 137 14.09 3.45 -2.35
CA PRO A 137 15.42 4.00 -2.13
C PRO A 137 16.49 2.94 -1.91
N ASN A 138 17.68 3.17 -2.45
CA ASN A 138 18.82 2.24 -2.32
C ASN A 138 19.19 1.91 -0.87
N PHE A 139 18.95 2.83 0.08
CA PHE A 139 19.22 2.62 1.50
C PHE A 139 18.18 1.74 2.19
N ALA A 140 17.01 1.54 1.56
CA ALA A 140 15.92 0.71 2.07
C ALA A 140 15.96 -0.72 1.52
N VAL A 141 16.97 -1.05 0.70
CA VAL A 141 17.15 -2.39 0.12
C VAL A 141 18.54 -2.95 0.42
N ASN A 142 18.62 -4.27 0.59
CA ASN A 142 19.90 -4.96 0.65
C ASN A 142 20.45 -5.13 -0.77
N MET A 143 21.25 -4.15 -1.23
CA MET A 143 21.80 -4.13 -2.60
C MET A 143 22.60 -5.39 -2.95
N GLN A 144 23.25 -6.04 -1.98
CA GLN A 144 24.01 -7.27 -2.24
C GLN A 144 23.11 -8.46 -2.58
N SER A 145 21.84 -8.43 -2.16
CA SER A 145 20.86 -9.50 -2.42
C SER A 145 20.22 -9.41 -3.80
N LEU A 146 20.30 -8.26 -4.47
CA LEU A 146 19.57 -8.01 -5.73
C LEU A 146 20.31 -8.52 -6.98
N GLY A 147 21.62 -8.75 -6.90
CA GLY A 147 22.44 -9.07 -8.06
C GLY A 147 22.64 -7.86 -8.99
N ASP A 148 22.82 -8.12 -10.29
CA ASP A 148 23.04 -7.09 -11.30
C ASP A 148 21.71 -6.42 -11.72
N PRO A 149 21.71 -5.10 -12.03
CA PRO A 149 20.52 -4.41 -12.51
C PRO A 149 20.05 -4.96 -13.86
N THR A 150 18.74 -5.05 -14.05
CA THR A 150 18.10 -5.45 -15.32
C THR A 150 18.06 -4.29 -16.33
N ALA A 151 18.04 -3.04 -15.87
CA ALA A 151 18.22 -1.84 -16.69
C ALA A 151 18.74 -0.68 -15.82
N THR A 152 19.36 0.33 -16.44
CA THR A 152 19.99 1.44 -15.72
C THR A 152 19.67 2.81 -16.30
N GLY A 153 19.69 3.85 -15.47
CA GLY A 153 19.57 5.24 -15.91
C GLY A 153 18.16 5.62 -16.34
N LEU A 154 17.16 5.05 -15.69
CA LEU A 154 15.74 5.35 -15.93
C LEU A 154 15.30 6.52 -15.06
N THR A 155 14.20 7.16 -15.48
CA THR A 155 13.58 8.26 -14.73
C THR A 155 12.08 8.06 -14.59
N TYR A 156 11.52 8.52 -13.48
CA TYR A 156 10.06 8.61 -13.26
C TYR A 156 9.74 9.94 -12.60
N GLU A 157 8.60 10.54 -12.96
CA GLU A 157 8.18 11.86 -12.48
C GLU A 157 6.85 11.75 -11.74
N PHE A 158 6.82 12.31 -10.53
CA PHE A 158 5.64 12.47 -9.69
C PHE A 158 5.32 13.96 -9.49
N GLY A 159 4.09 14.24 -9.07
CA GLY A 159 3.65 15.56 -8.65
C GLY A 159 2.98 16.41 -9.75
N PRO A 160 2.49 17.61 -9.39
CA PRO A 160 1.73 18.48 -10.27
C PRO A 160 2.58 19.00 -11.42
N SER A 161 2.00 19.05 -12.63
CA SER A 161 2.68 19.60 -13.81
C SER A 161 2.81 21.14 -13.78
N SER A 162 1.96 21.80 -12.98
CA SER A 162 1.90 23.26 -12.91
C SER A 162 2.93 23.90 -11.97
N ASP A 163 3.53 23.13 -11.05
CA ASP A 163 4.59 23.62 -10.17
C ASP A 163 5.79 22.63 -10.12
N PRO A 164 6.86 22.89 -10.90
CA PRO A 164 8.07 22.08 -10.90
C PRO A 164 8.78 21.97 -9.54
N LYS A 165 8.47 22.81 -8.56
CA LYS A 165 9.03 22.68 -7.21
C LYS A 165 8.39 21.57 -6.38
N LEU A 166 7.15 21.21 -6.73
CA LEU A 166 6.36 20.17 -6.09
C LEU A 166 6.46 18.83 -6.83
N GLN A 167 7.18 18.81 -7.96
CA GLN A 167 7.50 17.59 -8.68
C GLN A 167 8.65 16.85 -8.01
N THR A 168 8.62 15.52 -8.08
CA THR A 168 9.73 14.63 -7.73
C THR A 168 10.14 13.85 -8.96
N ILE A 169 11.43 13.88 -9.30
CA ILE A 169 12.03 13.11 -10.39
C ILE A 169 12.95 12.08 -9.79
N ASP A 170 12.55 10.82 -9.88
CA ASP A 170 13.32 9.67 -9.42
C ASP A 170 14.22 9.18 -10.54
N TYR A 171 15.50 9.02 -10.25
CA TYR A 171 16.47 8.34 -11.11
C TYR A 171 16.72 6.96 -10.55
N TYR A 172 16.48 5.91 -11.33
CA TYR A 172 16.51 4.54 -10.83
C TYR A 172 17.10 3.53 -11.81
N ASN A 173 17.49 2.39 -11.25
CA ASN A 173 17.82 1.17 -11.97
C ASN A 173 16.79 0.11 -11.63
N THR A 174 16.51 -0.82 -12.54
CA THR A 174 15.58 -1.93 -12.26
C THR A 174 16.31 -3.18 -11.81
N TYR A 175 15.65 -3.97 -10.96
CA TYR A 175 16.10 -5.27 -10.45
C TYR A 175 14.92 -6.24 -10.39
N THR A 176 15.21 -7.52 -10.19
CA THR A 176 14.20 -8.55 -9.91
C THR A 176 14.23 -8.90 -8.42
N ALA A 177 13.11 -8.71 -7.72
CA ALA A 177 12.99 -9.02 -6.30
C ALA A 177 11.56 -9.43 -5.93
N SER A 178 11.40 -10.05 -4.76
CA SER A 178 10.08 -10.28 -4.15
C SER A 178 9.84 -9.26 -3.05
N LEU A 179 8.59 -8.82 -2.90
CA LEU A 179 8.14 -8.01 -1.78
C LEU A 179 7.43 -8.92 -0.77
N ASP A 180 7.84 -8.83 0.49
CA ASP A 180 7.09 -9.38 1.63
C ASP A 180 6.36 -8.23 2.33
N LEU A 181 5.04 -8.36 2.47
CA LEU A 181 4.16 -7.40 3.12
C LEU A 181 3.81 -7.80 4.55
N GLY A 182 4.36 -8.93 5.03
CA GLY A 182 4.02 -9.54 6.29
C GLY A 182 2.82 -10.50 6.18
N ASN A 183 2.54 -11.20 7.28
CA ASN A 183 1.44 -12.19 7.37
C ASN A 183 1.47 -13.29 6.29
N GLY A 184 2.63 -13.56 5.69
CA GLY A 184 2.79 -14.51 4.59
C GLY A 184 2.29 -14.00 3.23
N ILE A 185 1.96 -12.71 3.11
CA ILE A 185 1.56 -12.05 1.87
C ILE A 185 2.83 -11.59 1.16
N MET A 186 3.20 -12.31 0.10
CA MET A 186 4.44 -12.07 -0.62
C MET A 186 4.20 -12.17 -2.12
N THR A 187 4.83 -11.29 -2.89
CA THR A 187 4.78 -11.34 -4.36
C THR A 187 5.63 -12.49 -4.87
N LYS A 188 5.38 -12.96 -6.10
CA LYS A 188 6.44 -13.65 -6.85
C LYS A 188 7.56 -12.64 -7.20
N PRO A 189 8.76 -13.09 -7.63
CA PRO A 189 9.78 -12.17 -8.12
C PRO A 189 9.23 -11.30 -9.25
N MET A 190 9.35 -9.99 -9.08
CA MET A 190 8.84 -8.94 -9.97
C MET A 190 9.90 -7.87 -10.22
N THR A 191 9.66 -6.99 -11.18
CA THR A 191 10.50 -5.81 -11.39
C THR A 191 10.29 -4.82 -10.25
N ILE A 192 11.39 -4.35 -9.66
CA ILE A 192 11.43 -3.20 -8.76
C ILE A 192 12.39 -2.16 -9.33
N GLY A 193 12.16 -0.88 -9.04
CA GLY A 193 13.09 0.20 -9.32
C GLY A 193 13.77 0.61 -8.03
N VAL A 194 15.10 0.67 -8.06
CA VAL A 194 15.90 1.15 -6.93
C VAL A 194 16.36 2.57 -7.23
N ILE A 195 15.90 3.52 -6.42
CA ILE A 195 16.19 4.95 -6.56
C ILE A 195 17.66 5.19 -6.20
N THR A 196 18.35 5.87 -7.10
CA THR A 196 19.76 6.20 -7.02
C THR A 196 20.00 7.69 -6.79
N ASN A 197 19.03 8.53 -7.17
CA ASN A 197 19.03 9.98 -7.00
C ASN A 197 17.60 10.51 -7.14
N GLU A 198 17.26 11.59 -6.44
CA GLU A 198 16.02 12.34 -6.63
C GLU A 198 16.30 13.84 -6.82
N THR A 199 15.54 14.48 -7.70
CA THR A 199 15.53 15.94 -7.86
C THR A 199 14.10 16.45 -7.95
N ASN A 200 13.86 17.72 -7.67
CA ASN A 200 12.61 18.34 -8.10
C ASN A 200 12.58 18.62 -9.62
N GLY A 201 11.46 19.09 -10.14
CA GLY A 201 11.27 19.48 -11.55
C GLY A 201 12.18 20.61 -12.04
N LEU A 202 12.87 21.31 -11.14
CA LEU A 202 13.91 22.30 -11.47
C LEU A 202 15.32 21.69 -11.54
N GLY A 203 15.46 20.38 -11.34
CA GLY A 203 16.73 19.68 -11.25
C GLY A 203 17.50 19.94 -9.95
N THR A 204 16.83 20.46 -8.91
CA THR A 204 17.45 20.66 -7.60
C THR A 204 17.48 19.33 -6.83
N PRO A 205 18.64 18.87 -6.35
CA PRO A 205 18.72 17.62 -5.57
C PRO A 205 17.83 17.67 -4.33
N MET A 206 17.08 16.60 -4.10
CA MET A 206 16.27 16.43 -2.89
C MET A 206 17.11 15.79 -1.77
N PRO A 207 16.93 16.21 -0.50
CA PRO A 207 17.56 15.56 0.63
C PRO A 207 17.21 14.07 0.68
N VAL A 208 18.19 13.21 0.99
CA VAL A 208 17.98 11.75 1.11
C VAL A 208 16.95 11.41 2.19
N SER A 209 16.75 12.28 3.18
CA SER A 209 15.70 12.14 4.20
C SER A 209 14.29 12.23 3.65
N ASP A 210 14.13 12.80 2.47
CA ASP A 210 12.84 13.10 1.84
C ASP A 210 12.50 12.06 0.76
N TRP A 211 13.42 11.13 0.47
CA TRP A 211 13.22 10.07 -0.50
C TRP A 211 12.25 9.04 0.05
N GLU A 212 11.29 8.63 -0.77
CA GLU A 212 10.18 7.80 -0.35
C GLU A 212 10.18 6.46 -1.07
N THR A 213 9.70 5.43 -0.37
CA THR A 213 9.34 4.17 -1.03
C THR A 213 7.91 4.30 -1.54
N VAL A 214 7.69 4.07 -2.83
CA VAL A 214 6.39 4.20 -3.49
C VAL A 214 5.95 2.86 -4.07
N LEU A 215 4.74 2.44 -3.71
CA LEU A 215 4.04 1.28 -4.25
C LEU A 215 2.79 1.74 -4.99
N GLY A 216 2.91 1.84 -6.31
CA GLY A 216 1.83 2.07 -7.24
C GLY A 216 0.84 0.91 -7.27
N VAL A 217 -0.44 1.22 -7.07
CA VAL A 217 -1.55 0.26 -7.04
C VAL A 217 -2.65 0.57 -8.06
N GLY A 218 -2.41 1.49 -8.99
CA GLY A 218 -3.34 1.81 -10.07
C GLY A 218 -3.57 0.63 -11.03
N ALA A 219 -4.80 0.47 -11.50
CA ALA A 219 -5.17 -0.53 -12.51
C ALA A 219 -5.13 0.02 -13.93
N ASN A 220 -5.34 1.33 -14.10
CA ASN A 220 -5.42 2.01 -15.39
C ASN A 220 -4.54 3.26 -15.50
N THR A 221 -3.56 3.42 -14.62
CA THR A 221 -2.53 4.47 -14.74
C THR A 221 -1.49 4.08 -15.78
N THR A 222 -1.01 5.06 -16.54
CA THR A 222 0.13 4.87 -17.43
C THR A 222 1.43 5.26 -16.73
N SER A 223 2.21 4.28 -16.30
CA SER A 223 3.56 4.51 -15.78
C SER A 223 4.59 3.98 -16.77
N ALA A 224 5.44 4.85 -17.31
CA ALA A 224 6.41 4.48 -18.33
C ALA A 224 7.37 3.40 -17.81
N GLY A 225 7.43 2.26 -18.51
CA GLY A 225 8.25 1.12 -18.11
C GLY A 225 7.58 0.14 -17.13
N TRP A 226 6.31 0.36 -16.76
CA TRP A 226 5.59 -0.46 -15.79
C TRP A 226 4.25 -0.95 -16.38
N SER A 227 4.08 -2.26 -16.53
CA SER A 227 2.84 -2.83 -17.09
C SER A 227 1.71 -2.96 -16.06
N HIS A 228 2.06 -3.11 -14.78
CA HIS A 228 1.14 -3.33 -13.66
C HIS A 228 1.86 -3.10 -12.33
N GLY A 229 1.09 -2.88 -11.26
CA GLY A 229 1.61 -2.71 -9.90
C GLY A 229 1.92 -4.04 -9.20
N PHE A 230 2.44 -3.95 -7.97
CA PHE A 230 2.89 -5.13 -7.22
C PHE A 230 1.74 -6.08 -6.83
N VAL A 231 0.51 -5.57 -6.68
CA VAL A 231 -0.65 -6.37 -6.25
C VAL A 231 -0.94 -7.47 -7.28
N GLN A 232 -0.80 -7.17 -8.57
CA GLN A 232 -0.97 -8.15 -9.64
C GLN A 232 0.06 -9.29 -9.61
N GLU A 233 1.17 -9.10 -8.88
CA GLU A 233 2.24 -10.10 -8.68
C GLU A 233 2.06 -10.95 -7.43
N LEU A 234 1.01 -10.69 -6.64
CA LEU A 234 0.57 -11.58 -5.57
C LEU A 234 0.03 -12.91 -6.12
N PRO A 235 -0.04 -13.95 -5.28
CA PRO A 235 -0.73 -15.20 -5.59
C PRO A 235 -2.17 -15.00 -6.06
N THR A 236 -2.66 -15.96 -6.86
CA THR A 236 -4.06 -16.01 -7.26
C THR A 236 -4.98 -16.01 -6.05
N GLY A 237 -5.98 -15.14 -6.05
CA GLY A 237 -6.91 -14.94 -4.93
C GLY A 237 -6.53 -13.76 -4.03
N LEU A 238 -5.31 -13.20 -4.15
CA LEU A 238 -4.92 -11.92 -3.55
C LEU A 238 -4.67 -10.81 -4.58
N ASN A 239 -4.51 -11.18 -5.85
CA ASN A 239 -4.05 -10.29 -6.92
C ASN A 239 -5.17 -9.57 -7.70
N GLN A 240 -6.43 -9.77 -7.33
CA GLN A 240 -7.60 -9.25 -8.03
C GLN A 240 -8.06 -7.87 -7.55
N GLY A 241 -7.62 -7.42 -6.37
CA GLY A 241 -7.92 -6.09 -5.89
C GLY A 241 -7.29 -5.75 -4.54
N LEU A 242 -7.51 -4.50 -4.14
CA LEU A 242 -6.98 -3.89 -2.92
C LEU A 242 -8.02 -2.97 -2.29
N LEU A 243 -8.40 -3.25 -1.04
CA LEU A 243 -9.14 -2.32 -0.19
C LEU A 243 -8.16 -1.42 0.55
N ILE A 244 -8.32 -0.11 0.45
CA ILE A 244 -7.65 0.87 1.31
C ILE A 244 -8.68 1.39 2.31
N ASN A 245 -8.49 1.08 3.61
CA ASN A 245 -9.38 1.50 4.68
C ASN A 245 -8.62 2.33 5.71
N GLN A 246 -8.41 3.62 5.42
CA GLN A 246 -7.76 4.53 6.36
C GLN A 246 -8.54 4.71 7.66
N PRO A 247 -9.88 4.83 7.69
CA PRO A 247 -10.63 4.97 8.93
C PRO A 247 -10.41 3.82 9.91
N ALA A 248 -10.17 2.61 9.40
CA ALA A 248 -9.88 1.42 10.21
C ALA A 248 -8.40 1.01 10.22
N HIS A 249 -7.51 1.80 9.62
CA HIS A 249 -6.06 1.59 9.60
C HIS A 249 -5.60 0.23 9.07
N TYR A 250 -6.17 -0.23 7.95
CA TYR A 250 -5.65 -1.41 7.23
C TYR A 250 -5.81 -1.32 5.71
N VAL A 251 -4.99 -2.08 5.00
CA VAL A 251 -5.27 -2.47 3.61
C VAL A 251 -5.55 -3.97 3.55
N GLN A 252 -6.40 -4.40 2.62
CA GLN A 252 -6.73 -5.81 2.45
C GLN A 252 -6.68 -6.21 0.97
N PHE A 253 -6.00 -7.32 0.69
CA PHE A 253 -5.80 -7.85 -0.64
C PHE A 253 -6.86 -8.89 -1.01
N GLY A 254 -7.12 -9.03 -2.31
CA GLY A 254 -8.05 -10.01 -2.83
C GLY A 254 -9.46 -9.46 -3.02
N ASP A 255 -10.48 -10.24 -2.67
CA ASP A 255 -11.88 -9.87 -2.83
C ASP A 255 -12.27 -8.72 -1.90
N ASN A 256 -13.18 -7.84 -2.34
CA ASN A 256 -13.71 -6.78 -1.48
C ASN A 256 -14.47 -7.40 -0.29
N PRO A 257 -14.01 -7.21 0.96
CA PRO A 257 -14.69 -7.75 2.12
C PRO A 257 -15.91 -6.92 2.54
N LEU A 258 -16.08 -5.71 2.00
CA LEU A 258 -17.11 -4.76 2.40
C LEU A 258 -18.24 -4.66 1.36
N SER A 259 -19.38 -4.17 1.82
CA SER A 259 -20.47 -3.74 0.94
C SER A 259 -20.25 -2.30 0.47
N TYR A 260 -20.41 -2.07 -0.82
CA TYR A 260 -20.34 -0.74 -1.43
C TYR A 260 -21.70 -0.09 -1.62
N PHE A 261 -21.72 1.23 -1.58
CA PHE A 261 -22.91 2.03 -1.89
C PHE A 261 -22.84 2.68 -3.27
N ALA A 262 -21.65 2.75 -3.88
CA ALA A 262 -21.43 3.26 -5.22
C ALA A 262 -20.24 2.56 -5.89
N ALA A 263 -20.24 2.53 -7.22
CA ALA A 263 -19.17 1.94 -8.00
C ALA A 263 -18.99 2.68 -9.33
N VAL A 264 -17.76 2.74 -9.80
CA VAL A 264 -17.39 3.32 -11.10
C VAL A 264 -16.40 2.43 -11.82
N SER A 265 -16.45 2.48 -13.16
CA SER A 265 -15.43 1.87 -14.00
C SER A 265 -14.15 2.72 -14.00
N GLY A 266 -13.01 2.05 -14.13
CA GLY A 266 -11.70 2.66 -14.00
C GLY A 266 -11.17 2.65 -12.57
N ALA A 267 -9.85 2.56 -12.40
CA ALA A 267 -9.16 2.57 -11.12
C ALA A 267 -7.68 2.93 -11.29
N PRO A 268 -7.18 4.08 -10.79
CA PRO A 268 -7.89 5.14 -10.09
C PRO A 268 -8.64 6.12 -11.03
N GLU A 269 -8.45 6.03 -12.35
CA GLU A 269 -8.94 7.04 -13.28
C GLU A 269 -10.36 6.74 -13.75
N THR A 270 -11.26 7.70 -13.62
CA THR A 270 -12.65 7.58 -14.08
C THR A 270 -13.20 8.90 -14.63
N SER A 271 -14.16 8.85 -15.54
CA SER A 271 -14.89 10.03 -16.04
C SER A 271 -16.34 10.10 -15.54
N GLN A 272 -16.69 9.26 -14.58
CA GLN A 272 -18.08 9.10 -14.12
C GLN A 272 -18.47 10.03 -12.98
N LEU A 273 -17.52 10.78 -12.42
CA LEU A 273 -17.75 11.67 -11.28
C LEU A 273 -18.08 13.10 -11.73
N GLN A 274 -18.87 13.80 -10.90
CA GLN A 274 -19.17 15.21 -11.07
C GLN A 274 -18.62 16.01 -9.89
N VAL A 275 -18.23 17.25 -10.13
CA VAL A 275 -17.67 18.13 -9.10
C VAL A 275 -18.40 19.47 -9.09
N SER A 276 -18.65 19.99 -7.89
CA SER A 276 -19.05 21.37 -7.66
C SER A 276 -18.04 22.05 -6.75
N VAL A 277 -17.64 23.26 -7.13
CA VAL A 277 -16.77 24.10 -6.31
C VAL A 277 -17.55 25.34 -5.92
N SER A 278 -17.49 25.67 -4.64
CA SER A 278 -18.10 26.89 -4.13
C SER A 278 -17.16 27.69 -3.25
N TYR A 279 -17.22 29.00 -3.39
CA TYR A 279 -16.44 29.96 -2.61
C TYR A 279 -17.13 31.33 -2.61
N ASP A 280 -17.15 32.00 -1.45
CA ASP A 280 -17.81 33.30 -1.26
C ASP A 280 -19.27 33.34 -1.77
N GLY A 281 -20.03 32.26 -1.50
CA GLY A 281 -21.44 32.14 -1.86
C GLY A 281 -21.72 31.90 -3.35
N VAL A 282 -20.69 31.74 -4.18
CA VAL A 282 -20.82 31.39 -5.61
C VAL A 282 -20.41 29.95 -5.82
N SER A 283 -21.23 29.19 -6.56
CA SER A 283 -20.98 27.79 -6.92
C SER A 283 -20.95 27.63 -8.44
N THR A 284 -20.13 26.68 -8.92
CA THR A 284 -20.14 26.24 -10.32
C THR A 284 -21.38 25.41 -10.68
N GLY A 285 -22.15 24.93 -9.70
CA GLY A 285 -23.02 23.77 -9.88
C GLY A 285 -22.21 22.48 -10.11
N PHE A 286 -22.89 21.36 -10.30
CA PHE A 286 -22.23 20.10 -10.64
C PHE A 286 -21.85 20.08 -12.12
N LEU A 287 -20.56 19.90 -12.38
CA LEU A 287 -20.00 19.78 -13.72
C LEU A 287 -19.36 18.38 -13.86
N PRO A 288 -19.49 17.71 -15.02
CA PRO A 288 -18.71 16.52 -15.30
C PRO A 288 -17.22 16.85 -15.29
N ALA A 289 -16.43 16.07 -14.54
CA ALA A 289 -14.98 16.10 -14.65
C ALA A 289 -14.55 15.17 -15.79
N GLY A 290 -13.65 15.64 -16.67
CA GLY A 290 -13.21 14.87 -17.83
C GLY A 290 -12.52 13.57 -17.43
N THR A 291 -11.58 13.71 -16.50
CA THR A 291 -10.92 12.60 -15.80
C THR A 291 -10.84 12.95 -14.32
N VAL A 292 -11.10 11.98 -13.46
CA VAL A 292 -10.84 12.05 -12.02
C VAL A 292 -9.88 10.95 -11.65
N ASN A 293 -8.75 11.32 -11.07
CA ASN A 293 -7.79 10.42 -10.44
C ASN A 293 -8.10 10.36 -8.93
N VAL A 294 -8.58 9.21 -8.46
CA VAL A 294 -8.77 8.94 -7.03
C VAL A 294 -7.43 8.50 -6.44
N ASP A 295 -6.70 9.46 -5.88
CA ASP A 295 -5.24 9.39 -5.76
C ASP A 295 -4.73 9.66 -4.33
N THR A 296 -4.29 8.61 -3.63
CA THR A 296 -3.62 8.72 -2.31
C THR A 296 -2.28 9.46 -2.41
N GLY A 297 -1.53 9.29 -3.50
CA GLY A 297 -0.25 9.94 -3.75
C GLY A 297 -0.38 11.42 -4.13
N GLY A 298 -1.57 11.84 -4.54
CA GLY A 298 -1.90 13.24 -4.86
C GLY A 298 -2.03 14.16 -3.65
N VAL A 299 -1.98 13.61 -2.43
CA VAL A 299 -1.95 14.30 -1.13
C VAL A 299 -3.03 15.37 -0.95
N GLY A 300 -2.77 16.65 -1.26
CA GLY A 300 -3.73 17.75 -1.15
C GLY A 300 -4.77 17.80 -2.27
N GLY A 301 -4.56 17.03 -3.33
CA GLY A 301 -5.39 17.02 -4.52
C GLY A 301 -5.12 18.23 -5.42
N ALA A 302 -5.75 18.21 -6.59
CA ALA A 302 -5.63 19.27 -7.57
C ALA A 302 -6.93 19.45 -8.35
N ILE A 303 -7.29 20.70 -8.63
CA ILE A 303 -8.49 21.04 -9.38
C ILE A 303 -8.14 21.91 -10.59
N PRO A 304 -8.67 21.60 -11.78
CA PRO A 304 -8.33 22.34 -12.98
C PRO A 304 -9.06 23.68 -13.00
N GLN A 305 -8.38 24.74 -13.45
CA GLN A 305 -8.86 26.13 -13.37
C GLN A 305 -10.24 26.36 -14.02
N ASN A 306 -10.59 25.58 -15.04
CA ASN A 306 -11.88 25.66 -15.74
C ASN A 306 -13.07 25.12 -14.93
N LEU A 307 -12.83 24.45 -13.80
CA LEU A 307 -13.86 23.98 -12.87
C LEU A 307 -14.02 24.90 -11.65
N LEU A 308 -13.41 26.08 -11.67
CA LEU A 308 -13.50 27.06 -10.57
C LEU A 308 -14.64 28.07 -10.78
N PRO A 309 -15.32 28.51 -9.71
CA PRO A 309 -16.30 29.57 -9.78
C PRO A 309 -15.64 30.91 -10.11
N SER A 310 -16.42 31.88 -10.57
CA SER A 310 -15.91 33.20 -10.95
C SER A 310 -15.24 33.95 -9.78
N THR A 311 -15.61 33.65 -8.54
CA THR A 311 -14.97 34.19 -7.33
C THR A 311 -13.52 33.71 -7.14
N LEU A 312 -13.13 32.62 -7.81
CA LEU A 312 -11.78 32.06 -7.81
C LEU A 312 -11.03 32.28 -9.14
N ALA A 313 -11.54 33.10 -10.06
CA ALA A 313 -10.92 33.35 -11.37
C ALA A 313 -9.49 33.97 -11.28
N GLY A 314 -9.14 34.56 -10.14
CA GLY A 314 -7.79 35.11 -9.90
C GLY A 314 -6.73 34.04 -9.60
N TYR A 315 -7.12 32.84 -9.18
CA TYR A 315 -6.22 31.76 -8.83
C TYR A 315 -5.70 31.08 -10.10
N GLN A 316 -4.39 31.13 -10.30
CA GLN A 316 -3.71 30.60 -11.49
C GLN A 316 -3.19 29.19 -11.24
N PRO A 317 -2.93 28.39 -12.29
CA PRO A 317 -2.22 27.13 -12.14
C PRO A 317 -0.93 27.28 -11.30
N GLY A 318 -0.70 26.34 -10.38
CA GLY A 318 0.38 26.39 -9.38
C GLY A 318 0.06 27.21 -8.13
N SER A 319 -1.14 27.79 -8.01
CA SER A 319 -1.61 28.41 -6.76
C SER A 319 -2.49 27.46 -5.97
N ASP A 320 -2.62 27.71 -4.67
CA ASP A 320 -3.49 26.95 -3.78
C ASP A 320 -4.90 27.54 -3.75
N LEU A 321 -5.92 26.69 -3.65
CA LEU A 321 -7.26 27.15 -3.30
C LEU A 321 -7.25 27.84 -1.93
N PRO A 322 -7.97 28.95 -1.77
CA PRO A 322 -8.04 29.62 -0.48
C PRO A 322 -8.79 28.75 0.54
N PRO A 323 -8.47 28.86 1.84
CA PRO A 323 -9.27 28.26 2.90
C PRO A 323 -10.74 28.68 2.83
N GLY A 324 -11.65 27.73 3.07
CA GLY A 324 -13.10 27.93 3.02
C GLY A 324 -13.74 27.66 1.66
N ALA A 325 -12.95 27.37 0.62
CA ALA A 325 -13.49 26.82 -0.62
C ALA A 325 -14.03 25.41 -0.34
N THR A 326 -15.20 25.10 -0.88
CA THR A 326 -15.83 23.78 -0.72
C THR A 326 -15.84 23.05 -2.05
N ILE A 327 -15.32 21.83 -2.06
CA ILE A 327 -15.30 20.90 -3.17
C ILE A 327 -16.28 19.77 -2.82
N GLU A 328 -17.36 19.65 -3.58
CA GLU A 328 -18.29 18.53 -3.44
C GLU A 328 -18.18 17.64 -4.69
N VAL A 329 -17.98 16.35 -4.47
CA VAL A 329 -17.89 15.36 -5.54
C VAL A 329 -19.08 14.42 -5.44
N GLN A 330 -19.69 14.13 -6.59
CA GLN A 330 -20.80 13.21 -6.73
C GLN A 330 -20.44 12.01 -7.60
N VAL A 331 -21.05 10.87 -7.26
CA VAL A 331 -20.91 9.58 -7.94
C VAL A 331 -22.28 9.12 -8.45
N PRO A 332 -22.36 8.38 -9.58
CA PRO A 332 -23.61 7.80 -10.02
C PRO A 332 -24.20 6.85 -8.97
N THR A 333 -25.51 6.88 -8.81
CA THR A 333 -26.23 5.91 -7.98
C THR A 333 -26.15 4.52 -8.62
N LEU A 334 -26.17 3.46 -7.80
CA LEU A 334 -26.09 2.07 -8.30
C LEU A 334 -27.25 1.68 -9.23
N ASP A 335 -28.42 2.31 -9.06
CA ASP A 335 -29.57 2.11 -9.94
C ASP A 335 -29.47 2.89 -11.27
N GLY A 336 -28.42 3.70 -11.44
CA GLY A 336 -28.16 4.51 -12.63
C GLY A 336 -29.15 5.66 -12.85
N THR A 337 -29.99 5.99 -11.87
CA THR A 337 -31.06 7.00 -12.03
C THR A 337 -30.62 8.42 -11.72
N GLY A 338 -29.45 8.60 -11.11
CA GLY A 338 -28.94 9.93 -10.78
C GLY A 338 -27.54 9.90 -10.17
N TYR A 339 -27.27 10.93 -9.38
CA TYR A 339 -26.03 11.13 -8.67
C TYR A 339 -26.29 11.28 -7.18
N GLN A 340 -25.34 10.85 -6.36
CA GLN A 340 -25.32 11.06 -4.92
C GLN A 340 -23.98 11.65 -4.49
N THR A 341 -23.97 12.39 -3.39
CA THR A 341 -22.74 12.92 -2.80
C THR A 341 -21.82 11.77 -2.42
N LEU A 342 -20.59 11.83 -2.92
CA LEU A 342 -19.51 10.94 -2.56
C LEU A 342 -18.76 11.51 -1.36
N TYR A 343 -18.21 12.71 -1.49
CA TYR A 343 -17.59 13.44 -0.38
C TYR A 343 -17.70 14.95 -0.54
N VAL A 344 -17.54 15.66 0.57
CA VAL A 344 -17.44 17.12 0.64
C VAL A 344 -16.16 17.46 1.37
N GLN A 345 -15.30 18.27 0.75
CA GLN A 345 -14.09 18.81 1.36
C GLN A 345 -14.21 20.32 1.45
N THR A 346 -13.98 20.88 2.64
CA THR A 346 -13.73 22.32 2.79
C THR A 346 -12.23 22.52 2.95
N THR A 347 -11.62 23.28 2.05
CA THR A 347 -10.20 23.59 2.08
C THR A 347 -9.86 24.32 3.37
N ALA A 348 -8.77 23.92 4.00
CA ALA A 348 -8.28 24.52 5.23
C ALA A 348 -6.75 24.42 5.25
N ASN A 349 -6.10 25.33 5.96
CA ASN A 349 -4.66 25.26 6.19
C ASN A 349 -4.39 24.28 7.34
N LEU A 350 -4.57 22.98 7.08
CA LEU A 350 -4.31 21.92 8.06
C LEU A 350 -3.01 21.19 7.72
N PRO A 351 -2.14 20.91 8.69
CA PRO A 351 -0.91 20.15 8.45
C PRO A 351 -1.14 18.76 7.83
N ALA A 352 -2.25 18.10 8.22
CA ALA A 352 -2.58 16.75 7.78
C ALA A 352 -3.10 16.67 6.33
N TYR A 353 -3.63 17.78 5.79
CA TYR A 353 -4.13 17.84 4.41
C TYR A 353 -3.58 19.11 3.77
N PRO A 354 -2.51 19.01 2.95
CA PRO A 354 -1.99 20.13 2.21
C PRO A 354 -3.08 20.79 1.37
N PRO A 355 -2.88 22.06 0.99
CA PRO A 355 -3.83 22.75 0.15
C PRO A 355 -4.08 22.01 -1.16
N THR A 356 -5.32 22.07 -1.64
CA THR A 356 -5.66 21.64 -2.99
C THR A 356 -5.12 22.65 -4.00
N HIS A 357 -4.32 22.19 -4.95
CA HIS A 357 -3.70 23.05 -5.95
C HIS A 357 -4.65 23.34 -7.12
N VAL A 358 -4.48 24.51 -7.74
CA VAL A 358 -5.08 24.84 -9.03
C VAL A 358 -4.17 24.32 -10.13
N GLU A 359 -4.75 23.59 -11.08
CA GLU A 359 -4.04 22.97 -12.19
C GLU A 359 -4.46 23.54 -13.54
N SER A 360 -3.57 23.36 -14.52
CA SER A 360 -3.89 23.69 -15.91
C SER A 360 -4.94 22.71 -16.44
N PRO A 361 -5.98 23.16 -17.17
CA PRO A 361 -6.92 22.23 -17.78
C PRO A 361 -6.25 21.38 -18.85
N GLU A 362 -6.05 20.09 -18.58
CA GLU A 362 -5.55 19.13 -19.59
C GLU A 362 -6.57 18.88 -20.72
N THR A 363 -7.85 19.02 -20.40
CA THR A 363 -8.98 18.91 -21.33
C THR A 363 -10.01 20.01 -21.07
N ALA A 364 -10.97 20.18 -21.98
CA ALA A 364 -12.08 21.12 -21.79
C ALA A 364 -12.93 20.83 -20.52
N SER A 365 -12.92 19.58 -20.04
CA SER A 365 -13.61 19.14 -18.81
C SER A 365 -12.65 18.97 -17.63
N GLY A 366 -11.35 19.25 -17.82
CA GLY A 366 -10.32 19.20 -16.79
C GLY A 366 -9.96 17.79 -16.29
N ARG A 367 -8.85 17.69 -15.54
CA ARG A 367 -8.44 16.52 -14.76
C ARG A 367 -8.43 16.87 -13.28
N LEU A 368 -9.29 16.21 -12.50
CA LEU A 368 -9.37 16.37 -11.04
C LEU A 368 -8.50 15.29 -10.39
N ILE A 369 -7.71 15.66 -9.39
CA ILE A 369 -6.99 14.74 -8.51
C ILE A 369 -7.61 14.88 -7.12
N THR A 370 -8.17 13.81 -6.55
CA THR A 370 -8.90 13.90 -5.27
C THR A 370 -7.97 14.19 -4.09
N GLY A 371 -6.71 13.79 -4.20
CA GLY A 371 -5.81 13.68 -3.06
C GLY A 371 -6.27 12.61 -2.08
N ASP A 372 -5.65 12.61 -0.91
CA ASP A 372 -5.84 11.62 0.15
C ASP A 372 -7.15 11.83 0.94
N TYR A 373 -7.73 13.03 0.88
CA TYR A 373 -8.88 13.40 1.71
C TYR A 373 -10.05 12.41 1.60
N ILE A 374 -10.40 11.96 0.39
CA ILE A 374 -11.51 11.01 0.19
C ILE A 374 -11.29 9.68 0.94
N PHE A 375 -10.06 9.20 1.04
CA PHE A 375 -9.72 7.95 1.71
C PHE A 375 -9.86 8.06 3.23
N SER A 376 -9.71 9.26 3.79
CA SER A 376 -10.00 9.52 5.21
C SER A 376 -11.49 9.47 5.53
N GLN A 377 -12.35 9.61 4.52
CA GLN A 377 -13.81 9.65 4.69
C GLN A 377 -14.43 8.25 4.57
N MET A 378 -13.88 7.38 3.74
CA MET A 378 -14.43 6.05 3.48
C MET A 378 -13.38 5.05 3.00
N PRO A 379 -13.62 3.74 3.20
CA PRO A 379 -12.85 2.71 2.54
C PRO A 379 -13.14 2.71 1.02
N ILE A 380 -12.10 2.48 0.22
CA ILE A 380 -12.21 2.41 -1.23
C ILE A 380 -11.52 1.13 -1.72
N TYR A 381 -12.27 0.30 -2.42
CA TYR A 381 -11.76 -0.92 -3.03
C TYR A 381 -11.44 -0.71 -4.51
N PHE A 382 -10.22 -1.05 -4.90
CA PHE A 382 -9.70 -1.02 -6.26
C PHE A 382 -9.68 -2.44 -6.80
N SER A 383 -10.55 -2.72 -7.77
CA SER A 383 -10.54 -3.97 -8.53
C SER A 383 -9.63 -3.85 -9.73
N TYR A 384 -8.81 -4.88 -9.98
CA TYR A 384 -8.01 -5.03 -11.21
C TYR A 384 -8.77 -5.76 -12.32
N LEU A 385 -10.04 -6.10 -12.08
CA LEU A 385 -10.93 -6.77 -13.03
C LEU A 385 -12.22 -5.95 -13.24
N PRO A 386 -12.76 -5.88 -14.48
CA PRO A 386 -12.14 -6.28 -15.75
C PRO A 386 -10.93 -5.38 -16.10
N SER A 387 -10.30 -5.59 -17.27
CA SER A 387 -9.19 -4.73 -17.75
C SER A 387 -9.56 -3.25 -17.66
N GLY A 388 -8.68 -2.44 -17.08
CA GLY A 388 -8.94 -1.02 -16.76
C GLY A 388 -9.50 -0.80 -15.35
N GLY A 389 -9.90 -1.87 -14.65
CA GLY A 389 -10.29 -1.85 -13.25
C GLY A 389 -11.65 -1.20 -12.96
N ALA A 390 -11.99 -1.19 -11.68
CA ALA A 390 -13.18 -0.53 -11.14
C ALA A 390 -12.92 -0.09 -9.70
N MET A 391 -13.54 1.00 -9.29
CA MET A 391 -13.53 1.47 -7.90
C MET A 391 -14.89 1.25 -7.26
N TYR A 392 -14.87 0.81 -6.02
CA TYR A 392 -16.05 0.61 -5.19
C TYR A 392 -15.89 1.44 -3.93
N PHE A 393 -16.88 2.29 -3.66
CA PHE A 393 -16.91 3.17 -2.50
C PHE A 393 -17.70 2.47 -1.41
N ASP A 394 -16.98 2.05 -0.37
CA ASP A 394 -17.50 1.13 0.64
C ASP A 394 -18.14 1.86 1.82
N ASN A 395 -19.09 1.18 2.47
CA ASN A 395 -19.67 1.69 3.70
C ASN A 395 -18.64 1.62 4.83
N VAL A 396 -18.55 2.68 5.64
CA VAL A 396 -17.81 2.65 6.90
C VAL A 396 -18.54 1.67 7.83
N SER A 397 -17.84 0.63 8.29
CA SER A 397 -18.37 -0.41 9.17
C SER A 397 -18.53 0.03 10.62
#